data_AF-A0A956YSE0-F1
#
_entry.id   AF-A0A956YSE0-F1
#
_cell.length_a   1.000
_cell.length_b   1.000
_cell.length_c   1.000
_cell.angle_alpha   90.00
_cell.angle_beta   90.00
_cell.angle_gamma   90.00
#
_symmetry.space_group_name_H-M   'P 1'
#
loop_
_entity.id
_entity.type
_entity.pdbx_description
1 polymer ?
#
loop_
_entity_poly.entity_id
_entity_poly.type
_entity_poly.pdbx_seq_one_letter_code
_entity_poly.pdbx_strand_id
1 'polypeptide(L)'
;MALSLRRRRDYRPDYQPYIWALLFGLTLGLASVVSPFAGLGLILAAVGIFVTLRKPIVLCFVHIMAVVWLSGMPRDYIIPVFVPNEPVLLLVAGMGFLIIILSNRSGQTPARLVAALAIFIVGTSILPTMLFMLRGFKMGIGDIFGLIAPVQYLVVLWLFANLPKNDDERMEILQVMYLGSTMVSLSAIGQFLNVGFVTSLIFRFYPSIQTETAAEYGRVTSILNAWNSLGNFLMIILLLIILTFPLIKKRWHRYNTIAAGGLGLLAFFLSGS
;
A
#
# COMPACT_ATOMS: atom_id res chain seq x y z
N MET A 1 65.21 -21.09 -13.27
CA MET A 1 64.53 -19.92 -13.87
C MET A 1 63.24 -20.41 -14.52
N ALA A 2 62.20 -20.63 -13.72
CA ALA A 2 60.93 -21.19 -14.18
C ALA A 2 59.94 -20.04 -14.41
N LEU A 3 59.72 -19.72 -15.69
CA LEU A 3 58.74 -18.74 -16.14
C LEU A 3 57.33 -19.32 -15.95
N SER A 4 56.63 -18.80 -14.94
CA SER A 4 55.23 -19.11 -14.67
C SER A 4 54.34 -18.51 -15.77
N LEU A 5 53.91 -19.36 -16.69
CA LEU A 5 52.88 -19.05 -17.68
C LEU A 5 51.54 -18.85 -16.95
N ARG A 6 51.28 -17.60 -16.54
CA ARG A 6 49.96 -17.13 -16.10
C ARG A 6 48.97 -17.31 -17.25
N ARG A 7 48.13 -18.35 -17.18
CA ARG A 7 46.95 -18.52 -18.04
C ARG A 7 46.14 -17.22 -18.06
N ARG A 8 46.15 -16.52 -19.18
CA ARG A 8 45.15 -15.48 -19.47
C ARG A 8 43.80 -16.19 -19.52
N ARG A 9 42.91 -15.90 -18.57
CA ARG A 9 41.49 -16.28 -18.70
C ARG A 9 40.96 -15.57 -19.94
N ASP A 10 40.43 -16.33 -20.89
CA ASP A 10 39.72 -15.80 -22.04
C ASP A 10 38.57 -14.93 -21.54
N TYR A 11 38.68 -13.62 -21.79
CA TYR A 11 37.60 -12.67 -21.53
C TYR A 11 36.54 -12.87 -22.61
N ARG A 12 35.49 -13.66 -22.31
CA ARG A 12 34.28 -13.72 -23.13
C ARG A 12 33.38 -12.55 -22.72
N PRO A 13 33.20 -11.53 -23.58
CA PRO A 13 32.27 -10.46 -23.29
C PRO A 13 30.85 -11.04 -23.15
N ASP A 14 30.17 -10.68 -22.06
CA ASP A 14 28.78 -11.05 -21.84
C ASP A 14 27.88 -10.11 -22.66
N TYR A 15 27.29 -10.66 -23.72
CA TYR A 15 26.42 -9.91 -24.62
C TYR A 15 24.97 -9.82 -24.14
N GLN A 16 24.59 -10.61 -23.12
CA GLN A 16 23.21 -10.65 -22.61
C GLN A 16 22.63 -9.28 -22.23
N PRO A 17 23.32 -8.39 -21.49
CA PRO A 17 22.75 -7.09 -21.10
C PRO A 17 22.46 -6.18 -22.31
N TYR A 18 23.25 -6.28 -23.37
CA TYR A 18 23.07 -5.46 -24.58
C TYR A 18 21.84 -5.91 -25.39
N ILE A 19 21.59 -7.22 -25.46
CA ILE A 19 20.41 -7.78 -26.13
C ILE A 19 19.14 -7.35 -25.39
N TRP A 20 19.11 -7.43 -24.06
CA TRP A 20 17.97 -6.98 -23.27
C TRP A 20 17.71 -5.47 -23.38
N ALA A 21 18.78 -4.66 -23.37
CA ALA A 21 18.66 -3.21 -23.56
C ALA A 21 18.08 -2.85 -24.95
N LEU A 22 18.50 -3.57 -26.00
CA LEU A 22 18.01 -3.37 -27.35
C LEU A 22 16.54 -3.76 -27.50
N LEU A 23 16.15 -4.92 -26.96
CA LEU A 23 14.73 -5.35 -26.95
C LEU A 23 13.86 -4.37 -26.16
N PHE A 24 14.31 -3.93 -24.99
CA PHE A 24 13.58 -2.94 -24.19
C PHE A 24 13.43 -1.61 -24.93
N GLY A 25 14.51 -1.07 -25.50
CA GLY A 25 14.47 0.15 -26.31
C GLY A 25 13.54 0.05 -27.52
N LEU A 26 13.50 -1.11 -28.18
CA LEU A 26 12.64 -1.36 -29.33
C LEU A 26 11.16 -1.44 -28.92
N THR A 27 10.83 -2.11 -27.82
CA THR A 27 9.46 -2.13 -27.26
C THR A 27 8.98 -0.74 -26.84
N LEU A 28 9.87 0.06 -26.24
CA LEU A 28 9.58 1.41 -25.80
C LEU A 28 9.38 2.36 -26.98
N GLY A 29 10.20 2.22 -28.02
CA GLY A 29 10.03 2.93 -29.28
C GLY A 29 8.70 2.62 -29.93
N LEU A 30 8.37 1.33 -30.10
CA LEU A 30 7.10 0.89 -30.68
C LEU A 30 5.89 1.38 -29.89
N ALA A 31 5.92 1.25 -28.56
CA ALA A 31 4.83 1.70 -27.69
C ALA A 31 4.61 3.22 -27.77
N SER A 32 5.69 4.00 -27.88
CA SER A 32 5.61 5.45 -28.03
C SER A 32 5.01 5.89 -29.37
N VAL A 33 5.21 5.10 -30.44
CA VAL A 33 4.56 5.33 -31.75
C VAL A 33 3.05 5.05 -31.68
N VAL A 34 2.64 4.01 -30.96
CA VAL A 34 1.21 3.64 -30.84
C VAL A 34 0.45 4.64 -29.95
N SER A 35 1.04 5.03 -28.82
CA SER A 35 0.48 6.04 -27.94
C SER A 35 1.58 6.71 -27.11
N PRO A 36 1.73 8.04 -27.16
CA PRO A 36 2.69 8.75 -26.30
C PRO A 36 2.50 8.44 -24.81
N PHE A 37 1.26 8.20 -24.38
CA PHE A 37 0.95 7.81 -23.01
C PHE A 37 1.41 6.39 -22.66
N ALA A 38 1.35 5.45 -23.62
CA ALA A 38 1.85 4.09 -23.41
C ALA A 38 3.39 4.07 -23.30
N GLY A 39 4.07 4.85 -24.14
CA GLY A 39 5.53 5.06 -24.05
C GLY A 39 5.94 5.64 -22.70
N LEU A 40 5.25 6.70 -22.25
CA LEU A 40 5.49 7.32 -20.95
C LEU A 40 5.21 6.34 -19.80
N GLY A 41 4.13 5.56 -19.89
CA GLY A 41 3.80 4.52 -18.91
C GLY A 41 4.90 3.47 -18.77
N LEU A 42 5.48 3.01 -19.88
CA LEU A 42 6.60 2.05 -19.87
C LEU A 42 7.88 2.63 -19.26
N ILE A 43 8.19 3.90 -19.55
CA ILE A 43 9.32 4.59 -18.91
C ILE A 43 9.12 4.64 -17.40
N LEU A 44 7.94 5.07 -16.95
CA LEU A 44 7.62 5.14 -15.51
C LEU A 44 7.66 3.76 -14.85
N ALA A 45 7.14 2.72 -15.51
CA ALA A 45 7.19 1.36 -15.01
C ALA A 45 8.63 0.86 -14.87
N ALA A 46 9.49 1.10 -15.88
CA ALA A 46 10.88 0.68 -15.83
C ALA A 46 11.69 1.44 -14.77
N VAL A 47 11.48 2.75 -14.64
CA VAL A 47 12.06 3.56 -13.55
C VAL A 47 11.57 3.05 -12.21
N GLY A 48 10.28 2.75 -12.06
CA GLY A 48 9.70 2.18 -10.85
C GLY A 48 10.35 0.86 -10.47
N ILE A 49 10.43 -0.09 -11.40
CA ILE A 49 11.09 -1.39 -11.20
C ILE A 49 12.56 -1.19 -10.79
N PHE A 50 13.30 -0.34 -11.50
CA PHE A 50 14.70 -0.06 -11.21
C PHE A 50 14.88 0.52 -9.79
N VAL A 51 14.06 1.50 -9.42
CA VAL A 51 14.08 2.11 -8.09
C VAL A 51 13.74 1.08 -7.03
N THR A 52 12.72 0.26 -7.24
CA THR A 52 12.30 -0.77 -6.30
C THR A 52 13.35 -1.87 -6.10
N LEU A 53 14.03 -2.30 -7.17
CA LEU A 53 15.12 -3.27 -7.05
C LEU A 53 16.29 -2.72 -6.20
N ARG A 54 16.57 -1.41 -6.28
CA ARG A 54 17.60 -0.78 -5.42
C ARG A 54 17.12 -0.50 -4.01
N LYS A 55 15.87 -0.05 -3.85
CA LYS A 55 15.24 0.32 -2.59
C LYS A 55 13.87 -0.37 -2.46
N PRO A 56 13.85 -1.63 -1.97
CA PRO A 56 12.61 -2.41 -1.86
C PRO A 56 11.54 -1.75 -0.98
N ILE A 57 11.97 -0.93 -0.01
CA ILE A 57 11.08 -0.15 0.86
C ILE A 57 10.11 0.78 0.09
N VAL A 58 10.46 1.18 -1.14
CA VAL A 58 9.58 2.02 -1.97
C VAL A 58 8.24 1.32 -2.23
N LEU A 59 8.21 -0.01 -2.28
CA LEU A 59 6.95 -0.77 -2.38
C LEU A 59 6.02 -0.50 -1.20
N CYS A 60 6.56 -0.44 0.02
CA CYS A 60 5.78 -0.12 1.21
C CYS A 60 5.23 1.30 1.13
N PHE A 61 6.03 2.27 0.66
CA PHE A 61 5.58 3.66 0.50
C PHE A 61 4.46 3.77 -0.53
N VAL A 62 4.64 3.15 -1.70
CA VAL A 62 3.62 3.10 -2.76
C VAL A 62 2.35 2.45 -2.22
N HIS A 63 2.46 1.35 -1.47
CA HIS A 63 1.30 0.68 -0.90
C HIS A 63 0.58 1.55 0.14
N ILE A 64 1.30 2.20 1.08
CA ILE A 64 0.68 3.11 2.06
C ILE A 64 -0.09 4.21 1.34
N MET A 65 0.54 4.86 0.36
CA MET A 65 -0.10 5.94 -0.38
C MET A 65 -1.30 5.43 -1.19
N ALA A 66 -1.18 4.27 -1.82
CA ALA A 66 -2.30 3.65 -2.52
C ALA A 66 -3.46 3.33 -1.57
N VAL A 67 -3.20 2.83 -0.36
CA VAL A 67 -4.25 2.61 0.63
C VAL A 67 -4.90 3.93 1.03
N VAL A 68 -4.12 4.96 1.35
CA VAL A 68 -4.65 6.27 1.78
C VAL A 68 -5.54 6.89 0.70
N TRP A 69 -5.10 6.87 -0.56
CA TRP A 69 -5.81 7.55 -1.65
C TRP A 69 -6.87 6.70 -2.33
N LEU A 70 -6.73 5.38 -2.36
CA LEU A 70 -7.59 4.52 -3.19
C LEU A 70 -8.54 3.66 -2.38
N SER A 71 -8.32 3.46 -1.08
CA SER A 71 -9.13 2.52 -0.29
C SER A 71 -10.60 2.92 -0.15
N GLY A 72 -10.90 4.22 -0.15
CA GLY A 72 -12.28 4.69 -0.06
C GLY A 72 -13.04 4.68 -1.39
N MET A 73 -12.36 4.44 -2.52
CA MET A 73 -13.03 4.42 -3.83
C MET A 73 -13.86 3.14 -3.97
N PRO A 74 -15.09 3.22 -4.53
CA PRO A 74 -15.90 2.04 -4.74
C PRO A 74 -15.27 1.08 -5.76
N ARG A 75 -15.71 -0.18 -5.70
CA ARG A 75 -15.41 -1.16 -6.76
C ARG A 75 -15.95 -0.66 -8.10
N ASP A 76 -15.33 -1.11 -9.19
CA ASP A 76 -15.72 -0.78 -10.57
C ASP A 76 -15.49 0.68 -11.00
N TYR A 77 -14.89 1.52 -10.15
CA TYR A 77 -14.64 2.92 -10.51
C TYR A 77 -13.53 3.09 -11.58
N ILE A 78 -12.39 2.42 -11.37
CA ILE A 78 -11.23 2.48 -12.29
C ILE A 78 -11.04 1.16 -13.02
N ILE A 79 -11.10 0.05 -12.27
CA ILE A 79 -10.84 -1.29 -12.78
C ILE A 79 -12.08 -2.13 -12.48
N PRO A 80 -12.67 -2.79 -13.49
CA PRO A 80 -13.81 -3.68 -13.29
C PRO A 80 -13.46 -4.74 -12.24
N VAL A 81 -14.40 -5.06 -11.35
CA VAL A 81 -14.34 -6.09 -10.30
C VAL A 81 -13.45 -5.71 -9.09
N PHE A 82 -12.42 -4.90 -9.27
CA PHE A 82 -11.44 -4.58 -8.23
C PHE A 82 -11.69 -3.25 -7.52
N VAL A 83 -11.35 -3.19 -6.24
CA VAL A 83 -11.09 -1.90 -5.59
C VAL A 83 -9.74 -1.38 -6.11
N PRO A 84 -9.56 -0.08 -6.40
CA PRO A 84 -8.33 0.38 -7.05
C PRO A 84 -7.04 0.14 -6.23
N ASN A 85 -7.12 -0.10 -4.92
CA ASN A 85 -5.97 -0.48 -4.09
C ASN A 85 -5.56 -1.97 -4.24
N GLU A 86 -6.46 -2.87 -4.64
CA GLU A 86 -6.21 -4.32 -4.74
C GLU A 86 -5.16 -4.66 -5.81
N PRO A 87 -5.22 -4.11 -7.04
CA PRO A 87 -4.18 -4.33 -8.04
C PRO A 87 -2.81 -3.79 -7.63
N VAL A 88 -2.78 -2.66 -6.90
CA VAL A 88 -1.53 -2.12 -6.35
C VAL A 88 -0.96 -3.07 -5.30
N LEU A 89 -1.81 -3.62 -4.42
CA LEU A 89 -1.39 -4.64 -3.47
C LEU A 89 -0.81 -5.87 -4.19
N LEU A 90 -1.46 -6.37 -5.23
CA LEU A 90 -0.98 -7.52 -6.00
C LEU A 90 0.39 -7.24 -6.64
N LEU A 91 0.56 -6.06 -7.24
CA LEU A 91 1.83 -5.65 -7.84
C LEU A 91 2.94 -5.56 -6.77
N VAL A 92 2.66 -4.88 -5.66
CA VAL A 92 3.59 -4.71 -4.54
C VAL A 92 3.93 -6.06 -3.91
N ALA A 93 2.95 -6.95 -3.74
CA ALA A 93 3.14 -8.29 -3.21
C ALA A 93 3.97 -9.17 -4.14
N GLY A 94 3.66 -9.19 -5.43
CA GLY A 94 4.41 -9.98 -6.42
C GLY A 94 5.86 -9.52 -6.50
N MET A 95 6.11 -8.21 -6.62
CA MET A 95 7.47 -7.67 -6.65
C MET A 95 8.21 -7.87 -5.33
N GLY A 96 7.54 -7.61 -4.20
CA GLY A 96 8.15 -7.79 -2.87
C GLY A 96 8.53 -9.24 -2.62
N PHE A 97 7.67 -10.18 -3.05
CA PHE A 97 7.93 -11.61 -2.95
C PHE A 97 9.15 -12.04 -3.76
N LEU A 98 9.24 -11.62 -5.02
CA LEU A 98 10.41 -11.87 -5.87
C LEU A 98 11.69 -11.31 -5.24
N ILE A 99 11.65 -10.08 -4.73
CA ILE A 99 12.82 -9.46 -4.11
C ILE A 99 13.27 -10.21 -2.85
N ILE A 100 12.33 -10.62 -2.00
CA ILE A 100 12.65 -11.33 -0.74
C ILE A 100 13.29 -12.68 -1.04
N ILE A 101 12.73 -13.44 -1.99
CA ILE A 101 13.29 -14.74 -2.41
C ILE A 101 14.66 -14.58 -3.05
N LEU A 102 14.79 -13.68 -4.02
CA LEU A 102 16.06 -13.47 -4.73
C LEU A 102 17.15 -12.91 -3.82
N SER A 103 16.78 -12.14 -2.79
CA SER A 103 17.72 -11.62 -1.80
C SER A 103 18.02 -12.60 -0.67
N ASN A 104 17.43 -13.81 -0.69
CA ASN A 104 17.53 -14.85 0.34
C ASN A 104 17.40 -14.32 1.77
N ARG A 105 16.42 -13.43 1.99
CA ARG A 105 16.21 -12.82 3.30
C ARG A 105 15.45 -13.78 4.20
N SER A 106 16.06 -14.17 5.32
CA SER A 106 15.36 -14.91 6.37
C SER A 106 14.29 -14.01 6.99
N GLY A 107 13.02 -14.41 6.88
CA GLY A 107 11.93 -13.58 7.36
C GLY A 107 11.94 -13.41 8.88
N GLN A 108 11.66 -12.19 9.37
CA GLN A 108 11.63 -11.86 10.81
C GLN A 108 10.21 -11.91 11.39
N THR A 109 9.26 -12.57 10.73
CA THR A 109 7.85 -12.55 11.15
C THR A 109 7.64 -13.45 12.36
N PRO A 110 7.16 -12.95 13.51
CA PRO A 110 6.98 -13.77 14.71
C PRO A 110 5.97 -14.90 14.46
N ALA A 111 6.35 -16.15 14.73
CA ALA A 111 5.49 -17.32 14.48
C ALA A 111 4.12 -17.23 15.19
N ARG A 112 4.07 -16.62 16.38
CA ARG A 112 2.82 -16.38 17.12
C ARG A 112 1.86 -15.45 16.39
N LEU A 113 2.39 -14.41 15.73
CA LEU A 113 1.59 -13.46 14.97
C LEU A 113 1.02 -14.12 13.71
N VAL A 114 1.84 -14.94 13.03
CA VAL A 114 1.40 -15.74 11.88
C VAL A 114 0.31 -16.72 12.30
N ALA A 115 0.46 -17.40 13.45
CA ALA A 115 -0.55 -18.33 13.96
C ALA A 115 -1.87 -17.63 14.31
N ALA A 116 -1.82 -16.48 15.00
CA ALA A 116 -3.01 -15.70 15.32
C ALA A 116 -3.77 -15.26 14.06
N LEU A 117 -3.05 -14.85 13.02
CA LEU A 117 -3.64 -14.45 11.75
C LEU A 117 -4.15 -15.65 10.94
N ALA A 118 -3.48 -16.80 11.01
CA ALA A 118 -3.99 -18.03 10.41
C ALA A 118 -5.33 -18.44 11.04
N ILE A 119 -5.43 -18.39 12.37
CA ILE A 119 -6.69 -18.65 13.09
C ILE A 119 -7.76 -17.63 12.67
N PHE A 120 -7.39 -16.35 12.57
CA PHE A 120 -8.30 -15.31 12.10
C PHE A 120 -8.83 -15.60 10.70
N ILE A 121 -7.99 -15.99 9.74
CA ILE A 121 -8.40 -16.36 8.37
C ILE A 121 -9.30 -17.59 8.37
N VAL A 122 -8.98 -18.60 9.18
CA VAL A 122 -9.82 -19.79 9.29
C VAL A 122 -11.22 -19.39 9.79
N GLY A 123 -11.28 -18.55 10.83
CA GLY A 123 -12.55 -18.11 11.42
C GLY A 123 -13.36 -17.15 10.54
N THR A 124 -12.71 -16.29 9.78
CA THR A 124 -13.37 -15.19 9.03
C THR A 124 -13.56 -15.47 7.54
N SER A 125 -12.76 -16.35 6.95
CA SER A 125 -12.84 -16.68 5.52
C SER A 125 -13.26 -18.13 5.31
N ILE A 126 -12.50 -19.08 5.86
CA ILE A 126 -12.69 -20.50 5.53
C ILE A 126 -14.01 -21.02 6.12
N LEU A 127 -14.28 -20.73 7.39
CA LEU A 127 -15.48 -21.22 8.08
C LEU A 127 -16.77 -20.64 7.46
N PRO A 128 -16.89 -19.33 7.18
CA PRO A 128 -18.06 -18.80 6.46
C PRO A 128 -18.21 -19.40 5.06
N THR A 129 -17.11 -19.56 4.31
CA THR A 129 -17.16 -20.18 2.98
C THR A 129 -17.73 -21.59 3.04
N MET A 130 -17.26 -22.42 3.99
CA MET A 130 -17.77 -23.77 4.20
C MET A 130 -19.25 -23.76 4.58
N LEU A 131 -19.67 -22.87 5.49
CA LEU A 131 -21.07 -22.74 5.89
C LEU A 131 -21.99 -22.29 4.74
N PHE A 132 -21.52 -21.38 3.90
CA PHE A 132 -22.25 -20.93 2.71
C PHE A 132 -22.40 -22.05 1.67
N MET A 133 -21.33 -22.82 1.42
CA MET A 133 -21.36 -23.98 0.53
C MET A 133 -22.31 -25.07 1.04
N LEU A 134 -22.26 -25.37 2.35
CA LEU A 134 -23.16 -26.35 2.99
C LEU A 134 -24.64 -25.93 2.92
N ARG A 135 -24.92 -24.63 2.89
CA ARG A 135 -26.28 -24.07 2.75
C ARG A 135 -26.76 -23.97 1.30
N GLY A 136 -25.94 -24.33 0.32
CA GLY A 136 -26.31 -24.35 -1.10
C GLY A 136 -26.46 -22.97 -1.75
N PHE A 137 -25.95 -21.91 -1.13
CA PHE A 137 -25.99 -20.57 -1.71
C PHE A 137 -24.96 -20.44 -2.85
N LYS A 138 -25.36 -19.82 -3.97
CA LYS A 138 -24.44 -19.47 -5.06
C LYS A 138 -23.66 -18.23 -4.66
N MET A 139 -22.34 -18.35 -4.47
CA MET A 139 -21.46 -17.20 -4.23
C MET A 139 -21.25 -16.42 -5.52
N GLY A 140 -21.43 -15.10 -5.46
CA GLY A 140 -20.97 -14.20 -6.50
C GLY A 140 -19.47 -13.96 -6.40
N ILE A 141 -18.87 -13.44 -7.48
CA ILE A 141 -17.46 -13.06 -7.51
C ILE A 141 -17.13 -12.02 -6.41
N GLY A 142 -18.05 -11.10 -6.12
CA GLY A 142 -17.89 -10.11 -5.05
C GLY A 142 -17.78 -10.72 -3.65
N ASP A 143 -18.53 -11.79 -3.37
CA ASP A 143 -18.49 -12.48 -2.07
C ASP A 143 -17.14 -13.16 -1.86
N ILE A 144 -16.57 -13.74 -2.93
CA ILE A 144 -15.26 -14.36 -2.91
C ILE A 144 -14.17 -13.32 -2.59
N PHE A 145 -14.24 -12.12 -3.16
CA PHE A 145 -13.30 -11.05 -2.83
C PHE A 145 -13.44 -10.57 -1.38
N GLY A 146 -14.66 -10.50 -0.85
CA GLY A 146 -14.89 -10.21 0.57
C GLY A 146 -14.24 -11.24 1.50
N LEU A 147 -14.29 -12.52 1.12
CA LEU A 147 -13.68 -13.62 1.86
C LEU A 147 -12.15 -13.64 1.75
N ILE A 148 -11.55 -13.02 0.72
CA ILE A 148 -10.09 -12.95 0.54
C ILE A 148 -9.46 -11.81 1.36
N ALA A 149 -10.23 -10.82 1.80
CA ALA A 149 -9.69 -9.65 2.53
C ALA A 149 -8.78 -10.01 3.73
N PRO A 150 -9.09 -11.01 4.58
CA PRO A 150 -8.19 -11.45 5.66
C PRO A 150 -6.81 -11.94 5.17
N VAL A 151 -6.76 -12.58 4.00
CA VAL A 151 -5.50 -13.03 3.37
C VAL A 151 -4.68 -11.83 2.88
N GLN A 152 -5.34 -10.77 2.39
CA GLN A 152 -4.65 -9.54 1.99
C GLN A 152 -3.89 -8.91 3.17
N TYR A 153 -4.47 -8.90 4.37
CA TYR A 153 -3.79 -8.39 5.57
C TYR A 153 -2.53 -9.20 5.92
N LEU A 154 -2.54 -10.53 5.72
CA LEU A 154 -1.34 -11.35 5.90
C LEU A 154 -0.23 -10.96 4.92
N VAL A 155 -0.59 -10.74 3.65
CA VAL A 155 0.37 -10.33 2.63
C VAL A 155 0.99 -8.98 2.99
N VAL A 156 0.17 -8.01 3.39
CA VAL A 156 0.66 -6.69 3.83
C VAL A 156 1.59 -6.83 5.04
N LEU A 157 1.19 -7.57 6.07
CA LEU A 157 2.03 -7.78 7.24
C LEU A 157 3.38 -8.41 6.86
N TRP A 158 3.35 -9.44 6.02
CA TRP A 158 4.55 -10.14 5.58
C TRP A 158 5.49 -9.22 4.79
N LEU A 159 4.95 -8.39 3.90
CA LEU A 159 5.73 -7.42 3.15
C LEU A 159 6.40 -6.40 4.07
N PHE A 160 5.64 -5.80 4.99
CA PHE A 160 6.13 -4.76 5.89
C PHE A 160 7.10 -5.31 6.95
N ALA A 161 7.01 -6.58 7.30
CA ALA A 161 7.95 -7.24 8.20
C ALA A 161 9.31 -7.55 7.54
N ASN A 162 9.32 -7.84 6.22
CA ASN A 162 10.48 -8.45 5.55
C ASN A 162 11.17 -7.55 4.50
N LEU A 163 10.49 -6.53 3.97
CA LEU A 163 11.10 -5.57 3.03
C LEU A 163 12.08 -4.60 3.69
N PRO A 164 11.80 -4.01 4.88
CA PRO A 164 12.72 -3.07 5.53
C PRO A 164 14.01 -3.78 5.97
N LYS A 165 15.15 -3.16 5.70
CA LYS A 165 16.47 -3.68 6.05
C LYS A 165 16.85 -3.36 7.49
N ASN A 166 16.58 -2.12 7.90
CA ASN A 166 17.08 -1.54 9.15
C ASN A 166 15.94 -0.81 9.88
N ASP A 167 16.16 -0.47 11.16
CA ASP A 167 15.19 0.29 11.95
C ASP A 167 14.94 1.71 11.41
N ASP A 168 15.93 2.32 10.75
CA ASP A 168 15.74 3.61 10.06
C ASP A 168 14.71 3.50 8.93
N GLU A 169 14.76 2.41 8.14
CA GLU A 169 13.78 2.14 7.08
C GLU A 169 12.39 1.87 7.66
N ARG A 170 12.29 1.17 8.80
CA ARG A 170 11.02 0.98 9.53
C ARG A 170 10.46 2.31 10.02
N MET A 171 11.32 3.21 10.51
CA MET A 171 10.91 4.55 10.90
C MET A 171 10.44 5.37 9.70
N GLU A 172 11.09 5.27 8.54
CA GLU A 172 10.63 5.93 7.32
C GLU A 172 9.23 5.47 6.89
N ILE A 173 8.93 4.17 7.02
CA ILE A 173 7.58 3.64 6.78
C ILE A 173 6.55 4.30 7.70
N LEU A 174 6.83 4.35 9.01
CA LEU A 174 5.95 5.01 9.98
C LEU A 174 5.72 6.49 9.63
N GLN A 175 6.75 7.18 9.14
CA GLN A 175 6.64 8.57 8.73
C GLN A 175 5.78 8.76 7.49
N VAL A 176 5.82 7.84 6.53
CA VAL A 176 4.89 7.85 5.39
C VAL A 176 3.46 7.54 5.86
N MET A 177 3.27 6.66 6.84
CA MET A 177 1.95 6.43 7.46
C MET A 177 1.43 7.69 8.15
N TYR A 178 2.27 8.43 8.88
CA TYR A 178 1.90 9.69 9.52
C TYR A 178 1.56 10.77 8.50
N LEU A 179 2.32 10.85 7.41
CA LEU A 179 2.00 11.76 6.30
C LEU A 179 0.62 11.42 5.70
N GLY A 180 0.35 10.14 5.47
CA GLY A 180 -0.97 9.66 5.05
C GLY A 180 -2.07 10.06 6.02
N SER A 181 -1.81 9.94 7.32
CA SER A 181 -2.75 10.39 8.35
C SER A 181 -3.01 11.90 8.30
N THR A 182 -1.97 12.72 8.15
CA THR A 182 -2.11 14.16 7.95
C THR A 182 -3.03 14.46 6.77
N MET A 183 -2.87 13.77 5.64
CA MET A 183 -3.75 13.96 4.47
C MET A 183 -5.21 13.60 4.78
N VAL A 184 -5.44 12.45 5.42
CA VAL A 184 -6.78 12.00 5.83
C VAL A 184 -7.44 12.96 6.82
N SER A 185 -6.67 13.49 7.77
CA SER A 185 -7.15 14.47 8.75
C SER A 185 -7.49 15.80 8.09
N LEU A 186 -6.68 16.26 7.14
CA LEU A 186 -6.96 17.48 6.38
C LEU A 186 -8.23 17.36 5.55
N SER A 187 -8.46 16.22 4.89
CA SER A 187 -9.73 16.00 4.16
C SER A 187 -10.92 15.91 5.11
N ALA A 188 -10.77 15.33 6.30
CA ALA A 188 -11.82 15.30 7.32
C ALA A 188 -12.19 16.71 7.80
N ILE A 189 -11.17 17.52 8.17
CA ILE A 189 -11.38 18.90 8.61
C ILE A 189 -11.98 19.75 7.49
N GLY A 190 -11.51 19.58 6.25
CA GLY A 190 -12.04 20.27 5.08
C GLY A 190 -13.51 19.93 4.82
N GLN A 191 -13.90 18.67 5.00
CA GLN A 191 -15.30 18.23 4.91
C GLN A 191 -16.14 18.84 6.03
N PHE A 192 -15.64 18.88 7.27
CA PHE A 192 -16.33 19.51 8.41
C PHE A 192 -16.57 21.02 8.21
N LEU A 193 -15.55 21.73 7.72
CA LEU A 193 -15.65 23.16 7.40
C LEU A 193 -16.46 23.44 6.13
N ASN A 194 -16.99 22.40 5.47
CA ASN A 194 -17.75 22.47 4.23
C ASN A 194 -16.99 23.22 3.11
N VAL A 195 -15.69 22.97 2.99
CA VAL A 195 -14.86 23.54 1.92
C VAL A 195 -15.31 22.93 0.60
N GLY A 196 -15.99 23.71 -0.25
CA GLY A 196 -16.67 23.20 -1.45
C GLY A 196 -15.80 22.36 -2.38
N PHE A 197 -14.50 22.65 -2.49
CA PHE A 197 -13.55 21.81 -3.24
C PHE A 197 -13.36 20.41 -2.64
N VAL A 198 -13.21 20.31 -1.32
CA VAL A 198 -13.01 19.02 -0.62
C VAL A 198 -14.29 18.20 -0.67
N THR A 199 -15.43 18.83 -0.37
CA THR A 199 -16.74 18.19 -0.39
C THR A 199 -17.07 17.66 -1.79
N SER A 200 -16.85 18.45 -2.83
CA SER A 200 -17.07 17.99 -4.22
C SER A 200 -16.12 16.87 -4.66
N LEU A 201 -14.86 16.88 -4.21
CA LEU A 201 -13.91 15.79 -4.46
C LEU A 201 -14.39 14.49 -3.80
N ILE A 202 -14.80 14.55 -2.54
CA ILE A 202 -15.32 13.38 -1.80
C ILE A 202 -16.57 12.82 -2.48
N PHE A 203 -17.56 13.66 -2.82
CA PHE A 203 -18.77 13.20 -3.50
C PHE A 203 -18.50 12.60 -4.89
N ARG A 204 -17.49 13.11 -5.61
CA ARG A 204 -17.17 12.66 -6.97
C ARG A 204 -16.36 11.35 -7.00
N PHE A 205 -15.40 11.20 -6.10
CA PHE A 205 -14.42 10.11 -6.14
C PHE A 205 -14.64 9.06 -5.05
N TYR A 206 -15.36 9.40 -3.97
CA TYR A 206 -15.59 8.55 -2.80
C TYR A 206 -17.08 8.51 -2.42
N PRO A 207 -18.00 8.15 -3.33
CA PRO A 207 -19.41 8.04 -2.98
C PRO A 207 -19.63 6.87 -1.99
N SER A 208 -20.38 7.10 -0.92
CA SER A 208 -21.01 6.04 -0.14
C SER A 208 -22.31 6.47 0.51
N ILE A 209 -23.12 5.46 0.78
CA ILE A 209 -24.32 5.53 1.63
C ILE A 209 -23.97 6.15 3.00
N GLN A 210 -22.79 5.81 3.55
CA GLN A 210 -22.36 6.33 4.84
C GLN A 210 -21.98 7.81 4.79
N THR A 211 -21.55 8.35 3.65
CA THR A 211 -21.29 9.79 3.48
C THR A 211 -22.57 10.60 3.52
N GLU A 212 -23.67 10.09 2.94
CA GLU A 212 -25.00 10.73 3.01
C GLU A 212 -25.56 10.68 4.43
N THR A 213 -25.54 9.51 5.06
CA THR A 213 -25.99 9.35 6.45
C THR A 213 -25.11 10.13 7.44
N ALA A 214 -23.80 10.22 7.21
CA ALA A 214 -22.92 11.02 8.05
C ALA A 214 -23.26 12.51 7.99
N ALA A 215 -23.57 13.03 6.81
CA ALA A 215 -23.97 14.43 6.64
C ALA A 215 -25.26 14.76 7.41
N GLU A 216 -26.20 13.82 7.49
CA GLU A 216 -27.43 13.96 8.28
C GLU A 216 -27.17 14.01 9.80
N TYR A 217 -26.15 13.29 10.28
CA TYR A 217 -25.76 13.26 11.69
C TYR A 217 -24.63 14.23 12.07
N GLY A 218 -24.22 15.12 11.15
CA GLY A 218 -23.11 16.06 11.40
C GLY A 218 -21.72 15.42 11.49
N ARG A 219 -21.58 14.18 11.04
CA ARG A 219 -20.36 13.38 11.09
C ARG A 219 -19.54 13.47 9.81
N VAL A 220 -18.26 13.11 9.92
CA VAL A 220 -17.28 13.19 8.84
C VAL A 220 -16.77 11.81 8.44
N THR A 221 -16.76 11.51 7.14
CA THR A 221 -16.28 10.23 6.58
C THR A 221 -14.88 10.31 5.98
N SER A 222 -14.46 11.49 5.53
CA SER A 222 -13.18 11.73 4.84
C SER A 222 -12.99 10.82 3.62
N ILE A 223 -11.75 10.67 3.15
CA ILE A 223 -11.36 9.79 2.03
C ILE A 223 -11.46 8.29 2.37
N LEU A 224 -11.81 7.94 3.62
CA LEU A 224 -11.95 6.55 4.09
C LEU A 224 -13.39 6.01 3.97
N ASN A 225 -14.31 6.82 3.44
CA ASN A 225 -15.67 6.45 3.05
C ASN A 225 -16.60 5.95 4.17
N ALA A 226 -16.13 5.96 5.43
CA ALA A 226 -16.85 5.45 6.59
C ALA A 226 -16.33 6.14 7.87
N TRP A 227 -17.23 6.70 8.69
CA TRP A 227 -16.84 7.44 9.92
C TRP A 227 -16.19 6.52 10.97
N ASN A 228 -16.67 5.27 11.10
CA ASN A 228 -16.09 4.29 12.01
C ASN A 228 -14.67 3.88 11.56
N SER A 229 -14.46 3.76 10.25
CA SER A 229 -13.14 3.45 9.68
C SER A 229 -12.17 4.61 9.89
N LEU A 230 -12.65 5.86 9.75
CA LEU A 230 -11.86 7.07 10.06
C LEU A 230 -11.44 7.09 11.54
N GLY A 231 -12.37 6.88 12.46
CA GLY A 231 -12.08 6.84 13.90
C GLY A 231 -11.06 5.75 14.27
N ASN A 232 -11.25 4.53 13.76
CA ASN A 232 -10.32 3.42 13.98
C ASN A 232 -8.91 3.72 13.41
N PHE A 233 -8.84 4.26 12.19
CA PHE A 233 -7.58 4.64 11.56
C PHE A 233 -6.84 5.69 12.37
N LEU A 234 -7.51 6.77 12.77
CA LEU A 234 -6.92 7.84 13.57
C LEU A 234 -6.47 7.34 14.95
N MET A 235 -7.27 6.49 15.61
CA MET A 235 -6.90 5.90 16.90
C MET A 235 -5.61 5.07 16.80
N ILE A 236 -5.49 4.22 15.78
CA ILE A 236 -4.29 3.41 15.55
C ILE A 236 -3.08 4.32 15.29
N ILE A 237 -3.22 5.36 14.47
CA ILE A 237 -2.13 6.31 14.21
C ILE A 237 -1.72 7.04 15.49
N LEU A 238 -2.66 7.51 16.30
CA LEU A 238 -2.35 8.19 17.56
C LEU A 238 -1.62 7.27 18.55
N LEU A 239 -2.03 6.00 18.66
CA LEU A 239 -1.31 5.00 19.46
C LEU A 239 0.11 4.79 18.94
N LEU A 240 0.29 4.65 17.63
CA LEU A 240 1.61 4.51 17.01
C LEU A 240 2.49 5.74 17.27
N ILE A 241 1.91 6.95 17.18
CA ILE A 241 2.61 8.20 17.49
C ILE A 241 3.10 8.18 18.94
N ILE A 242 2.24 7.87 19.90
CA ILE A 242 2.61 7.82 21.33
C ILE A 242 3.78 6.84 21.57
N LEU A 243 3.70 5.65 20.97
CA LEU A 243 4.73 4.60 21.15
C LEU A 243 6.06 4.95 20.48
N THR A 244 6.02 5.67 19.35
CA THR A 244 7.22 5.88 18.52
C THR A 244 7.84 7.26 18.67
N PHE A 245 7.11 8.25 19.20
CA PHE A 245 7.58 9.61 19.44
C PHE A 245 8.95 9.69 20.14
N PRO A 246 9.22 8.93 21.24
CA PRO A 246 10.52 8.98 21.91
C PRO A 246 11.67 8.44 21.05
N LEU A 247 11.37 7.60 20.05
CA LEU A 247 12.36 6.98 19.17
C LEU A 247 12.76 7.89 17.99
N ILE A 248 12.08 9.03 17.80
CA ILE A 248 12.30 9.92 16.65
C ILE A 248 13.53 10.82 16.86
N LYS A 249 14.58 10.53 16.09
CA LYS A 249 15.85 11.27 16.09
C LYS A 249 15.87 12.48 15.14
N LYS A 250 15.30 12.35 13.93
CA LYS A 250 15.37 13.40 12.88
C LYS A 250 14.33 14.50 13.13
N ARG A 251 14.71 15.77 12.97
CA ARG A 251 13.82 16.94 13.18
C ARG A 251 12.59 16.93 12.27
N TRP A 252 12.78 16.66 10.98
CA TRP A 252 11.66 16.62 10.01
C TRP A 252 10.61 15.55 10.35
N HIS A 253 11.04 14.40 10.87
CA HIS A 253 10.13 13.36 11.34
C HIS A 253 9.32 13.81 12.55
N ARG A 254 9.89 14.61 13.45
CA ARG A 254 9.14 15.18 14.57
C ARG A 254 8.04 16.12 14.09
N TYR A 255 8.34 17.02 13.14
CA TYR A 255 7.32 17.93 12.60
C TYR A 255 6.15 17.17 11.96
N ASN A 256 6.45 16.17 11.14
CA ASN A 256 5.43 15.33 10.52
C ASN A 256 4.59 14.57 11.56
N THR A 257 5.23 14.04 12.59
CA THR A 257 4.56 13.30 13.68
C THR A 257 3.67 14.23 14.52
N ILE A 258 4.14 15.45 14.82
CA ILE A 258 3.34 16.47 15.53
C ILE A 258 2.15 16.90 14.68
N ALA A 259 2.36 17.15 13.38
CA ALA A 259 1.29 17.50 12.46
C ALA A 259 0.23 16.39 12.37
N ALA A 260 0.65 15.15 12.18
CA ALA A 260 -0.24 13.98 12.16
C ALA A 260 -0.98 13.77 13.49
N GLY A 261 -0.31 13.97 14.62
CA GLY A 261 -0.93 13.85 15.94
C GLY A 261 -1.94 14.96 16.22
N GLY A 262 -1.57 16.22 15.97
CA GLY A 262 -2.44 17.38 16.22
C GLY A 262 -3.67 17.40 15.32
N LEU A 263 -3.47 17.24 14.00
CA LEU A 263 -4.58 17.17 13.05
C LEU A 263 -5.40 15.89 13.24
N GLY A 264 -4.75 14.78 13.59
CA GLY A 264 -5.41 13.50 13.87
C GLY A 264 -6.33 13.57 15.08
N LEU A 265 -5.88 14.18 16.18
CA LEU A 265 -6.73 14.41 17.36
C LEU A 265 -7.92 15.29 17.03
N LEU A 266 -7.70 16.41 16.32
CA LEU A 266 -8.76 17.31 15.94
C LEU A 266 -9.80 16.60 15.05
N ALA A 267 -9.34 15.90 14.00
CA ALA A 267 -10.21 15.12 13.12
C ALA A 267 -10.94 13.98 13.87
N PHE A 268 -10.32 13.36 14.87
CA PHE A 268 -10.94 12.31 15.68
C PHE A 268 -12.12 12.85 16.48
N PHE A 269 -11.97 14.00 17.14
CA PHE A 269 -13.07 14.65 17.85
C PHE A 269 -14.21 15.05 16.91
N LEU A 270 -13.90 15.56 15.72
CA LEU A 270 -14.91 15.89 14.70
C LEU A 270 -15.64 14.67 14.14
N SER A 271 -15.03 13.48 14.18
CA SER A 271 -15.68 12.25 13.73
C SER A 271 -16.62 11.64 14.77
N GLY A 272 -16.44 11.99 16.05
CA GLY A 272 -17.20 11.44 17.19
C GLY A 272 -18.35 12.32 17.68
N SER A 273 -18.36 13.61 17.35
CA SER A 273 -19.48 14.54 17.53
C SER A 273 -20.56 14.31 16.49
#